data_AF-E4KQ94-F1
#
_entry.id   AF-E4KQ94-F1
#
_cell.length_a   1.000
_cell.length_b   1.000
_cell.length_c   1.000
_cell.angle_alpha   90.00
_cell.angle_beta   90.00
_cell.angle_gamma   90.00
#
_symmetry.space_group_name_H-M   'P 1'
#
loop_
_entity.id
_entity.type
_entity.pdbx_description
1 polymer ?
#
loop_
_entity_poly.entity_id
_entity_poly.type
_entity_poly.pdbx_seq_one_letter_code
_entity_poly.pdbx_strand_id
1 'polypeptide(L)' 'MVKAANFDTWDNREKIIKLYMRDGSIETGVFLGFDPIEDNDEGDGFILDVDGDTTVGRLITEDRVERVEFL' A
#
# COMPACT_ATOMS: atom_id res chain seq x y z
N MET A 1 5.68 1.54 -13.98
CA MET A 1 4.39 1.41 -13.29
C MET A 1 4.70 0.92 -11.90
N VAL A 2 4.13 1.52 -10.86
CA VAL A 2 4.26 1.01 -9.48
C VAL A 2 3.58 -0.35 -9.44
N LYS A 3 4.24 -1.33 -8.83
CA LYS A 3 3.69 -2.67 -8.60
C LYS A 3 3.72 -2.97 -7.11
N ALA A 4 2.57 -3.10 -6.46
CA ALA A 4 2.51 -3.27 -5.01
C ALA A 4 3.28 -4.53 -4.55
N ALA A 5 3.15 -5.63 -5.30
CA ALA A 5 3.88 -6.88 -5.07
C ALA A 5 5.42 -6.72 -5.03
N ASN A 6 6.00 -5.74 -5.74
CA ASN A 6 7.45 -5.51 -5.71
C ASN A 6 7.97 -4.96 -4.37
N PHE A 7 7.07 -4.42 -3.55
CA PHE A 7 7.39 -3.87 -2.23
C PHE A 7 7.05 -4.84 -1.10
N ASP A 8 6.40 -5.97 -1.41
CA ASP A 8 6.01 -6.96 -0.41
C ASP A 8 7.20 -7.83 0.02
N THR A 9 8.06 -7.24 0.82
CA THR A 9 9.26 -7.89 1.39
C THR A 9 9.20 -7.84 2.91
N TRP A 10 9.87 -8.80 3.56
CA TRP A 10 10.02 -8.81 5.02
C TRP A 10 10.59 -7.50 5.58
N ASP A 11 11.50 -6.87 4.85
CA ASP A 11 12.12 -5.60 5.28
C ASP A 11 11.16 -4.41 5.21
N ASN A 12 10.09 -4.50 4.43
CA ASN A 12 9.14 -3.40 4.23
C ASN A 12 7.88 -3.56 5.08
N ARG A 13 7.50 -4.79 5.45
CA ARG A 13 6.37 -5.07 6.34
C ARG A 13 6.54 -4.31 7.66
N GLU A 14 5.43 -3.79 8.19
CA GLU A 14 5.35 -3.02 9.44
C GLU A 14 6.12 -1.68 9.44
N LYS A 15 6.72 -1.26 8.31
CA LYS A 15 7.32 0.07 8.18
C LYS A 15 6.28 1.12 7.82
N ILE A 16 6.61 2.37 8.16
CA ILE A 16 5.86 3.52 7.66
C ILE A 16 6.15 3.65 6.15
N ILE A 17 5.09 3.72 5.37
CA ILE A 17 5.12 3.92 3.93
C ILE A 17 4.39 5.22 3.59
N LYS A 18 4.91 5.94 2.60
CA LYS A 18 4.25 7.06 1.95
C LYS A 18 3.96 6.67 0.49
N LEU A 19 2.70 6.76 0.12
CA LEU A 19 2.24 6.60 -1.26
C LEU A 19 1.91 7.98 -1.81
N TYR A 20 2.67 8.39 -2.83
CA TYR A 20 2.41 9.60 -3.57
C TYR A 20 1.41 9.25 -4.66
N MET A 21 0.21 9.80 -4.54
CA MET A 21 -0.94 9.47 -5.39
C MET A 21 -0.92 10.32 -6.66
N ARG A 22 -1.49 9.79 -7.75
CA ARG A 22 -1.55 10.50 -9.05
C ARG A 22 -2.38 11.78 -9.02
N ASP A 23 -3.28 11.93 -8.05
CA ASP A 23 -4.05 13.16 -7.84
C ASP A 23 -3.27 14.23 -7.04
N GLY A 24 -2.02 13.93 -6.67
CA GLY A 24 -1.15 14.81 -5.90
C GLY A 24 -1.31 14.68 -4.38
N SER A 25 -2.25 13.87 -3.89
CA SER A 25 -2.37 13.57 -2.46
C SER A 25 -1.26 12.61 -2.00
N ILE A 26 -1.05 12.55 -0.69
CA ILE A 26 -0.11 11.62 -0.07
C ILE A 26 -0.86 10.80 0.96
N GLU A 27 -0.85 9.49 0.77
CA GLU A 27 -1.36 8.52 1.72
C GLU A 27 -0.19 8.02 2.58
N THR A 28 -0.39 7.94 3.89
CA THR A 28 0.62 7.46 4.84
C THR A 28 0.00 6.42 5.76
N GLY A 29 0.78 5.42 6.14
CA GLY A 29 0.39 4.39 7.07
C GLY A 29 1.53 3.41 7.33
N VAL A 30 1.26 2.39 8.12
CA VAL A 30 2.05 1.17 8.28
C VAL A 30 1.73 0.24 7.11
N PHE A 31 2.75 -0.20 6.40
CA PHE A 31 2.60 -1.16 5.32
C PHE A 31 2.34 -2.56 5.89
N LEU A 32 1.11 -3.03 5.72
CA LEU A 32 0.70 -4.35 6.19
C LEU A 32 0.97 -5.42 5.16
N GLY A 33 0.95 -5.11 3.85
CA GLY A 33 1.25 -6.06 2.79
C GLY A 33 0.71 -5.71 1.43
N PHE A 34 0.72 -6.69 0.53
CA PHE A 34 0.12 -6.64 -0.79
C PHE A 34 -1.14 -7.52 -0.83
N ASP A 35 -2.13 -7.09 -1.61
CA ASP A 35 -3.35 -7.84 -1.88
C ASP A 35 -3.60 -7.89 -3.40
N PRO A 36 -3.60 -9.09 -4.02
CA PRO A 36 -3.78 -9.25 -5.46
C PRO A 36 -5.24 -9.04 -5.87
N ILE A 37 -5.47 -8.63 -7.12
CA ILE A 37 -6.83 -8.46 -7.67
C ILE A 37 -7.68 -9.73 -7.53
N GLU A 38 -7.07 -10.91 -7.59
CA GLU A 38 -7.76 -12.19 -7.42
C GLU A 38 -8.41 -12.37 -6.04
N ASP A 39 -7.97 -11.62 -5.03
CA ASP A 39 -8.46 -11.71 -3.65
C ASP A 39 -9.48 -10.61 -3.29
N ASN A 40 -9.44 -9.45 -3.96
CA ASN A 40 -10.30 -8.30 -3.64
C ASN A 40 -11.24 -7.82 -4.75
N ASP A 41 -11.11 -8.32 -5.98
CA ASP A 41 -11.90 -7.92 -7.17
C ASP A 41 -11.81 -6.42 -7.56
N GLU A 42 -11.00 -5.61 -6.89
CA GLU A 42 -10.82 -4.17 -7.14
C GLU A 42 -9.53 -3.88 -7.92
N GLY A 43 -8.42 -4.54 -7.56
CA GLY A 43 -7.12 -4.36 -8.18
C GLY A 43 -5.95 -4.74 -7.28
N ASP A 44 -4.79 -4.96 -7.90
CA ASP A 44 -3.53 -5.14 -7.18
C ASP A 44 -3.26 -3.89 -6.31
N GLY A 45 -2.99 -4.07 -5.01
CA GLY A 45 -2.89 -2.93 -4.11
C GLY A 45 -2.04 -3.12 -2.87
N PHE A 46 -1.74 -1.98 -2.26
CA PHE A 46 -1.10 -1.89 -0.95
C PHE A 46 -2.17 -2.02 0.13
N ILE A 47 -1.89 -2.83 1.15
CA ILE A 47 -2.65 -2.84 2.39
C ILE A 47 -1.93 -1.99 3.41
N LEU A 48 -2.61 -0.97 3.90
CA LEU A 48 -2.17 -0.09 4.97
C LEU A 48 -3.02 -0.31 6.21
N ASP A 49 -2.51 0.06 7.37
CA ASP A 49 -3.31 0.15 8.59
C ASP A 49 -4.42 1.20 8.49
N VAL A 50 -5.37 1.09 9.42
CA VAL A 50 -6.43 2.08 9.65
C VAL A 50 -6.17 2.74 11.01
N ASP A 51 -5.83 4.03 11.00
CA ASP A 51 -5.65 4.84 12.22
C ASP A 51 -4.67 4.25 13.26
N GLY A 52 -3.62 3.54 12.81
CA GLY A 52 -2.64 2.87 13.67
C GLY A 52 -3.00 1.43 14.04
N ASP A 53 -4.19 0.94 13.67
CA ASP A 53 -4.60 -0.45 13.91
C ASP A 53 -4.07 -1.38 12.80
N THR A 54 -3.01 -2.12 13.12
CA THR A 54 -2.38 -3.07 12.19
C THR A 54 -3.16 -4.38 12.03
N THR A 55 -4.27 -4.56 12.74
CA THR A 55 -5.16 -5.72 12.58
C THR A 55 -6.23 -5.50 11.52
N VAL A 56 -6.41 -4.26 11.06
CA VAL A 56 -7.38 -3.88 10.03
C VAL A 56 -6.64 -3.23 8.87
N GLY A 57 -6.82 -3.80 7.67
CA GLY A 57 -6.21 -3.31 6.44
C GLY A 57 -7.17 -2.47 5.59
N ARG A 58 -6.67 -1.37 5.02
CA ARG A 58 -7.32 -0.64 3.92
C ARG A 58 -6.56 -0.82 2.62
N LEU A 59 -7.29 -1.05 1.54
CA LEU A 59 -6.75 -1.24 0.19
C LEU A 59 -6.46 0.11 -0.48
N ILE A 60 -5.27 0.24 -1.05
CA ILE A 60 -4.91 1.31 -2.00
C ILE A 60 -4.39 0.68 -3.28
N THR A 61 -5.20 0.74 -4.34
CA THR A 61 -4.88 0.15 -5.64
C THR A 61 -3.71 0.86 -6.32
N GLU A 62 -2.82 0.08 -6.94
CA GLU A 62 -1.56 0.57 -7.50
C GLU A 62 -1.74 1.50 -8.72
N ASP A 63 -2.90 1.44 -9.38
CA ASP A 63 -3.26 2.32 -10.49
C ASP A 63 -3.38 3.78 -10.05
N ARG A 64 -3.71 4.02 -8.77
CA ARG A 64 -3.79 5.35 -8.15
C ARG A 64 -2.43 5.87 -7.67
N VAL A 65 -1.41 5.03 -7.60
CA VAL A 65 -0.10 5.36 -7.01
C VAL A 65 0.91 5.76 -8.10
N GLU A 66 1.61 6.86 -7.87
CA GLU A 66 2.67 7.37 -8.74
C GLU A 66 4.07 6.98 -8.22
N ARG A 67 4.32 7.09 -6.91
CA ARG A 67 5.61 6.81 -6.28
C ARG A 67 5.43 6.25 -4.86
N VAL A 68 6.37 5.42 -4.44
CA VAL A 68 6.41 4.78 -3.12
C VAL A 68 7.70 5.16 -2.39
N GLU A 69 7.62 5.40 -1.08
CA GLU A 69 8.75 5.68 -0.19
C GLU A 69 8.53 5.02 1.17
N PHE A 70 9.52 4.30 1.68
CA PHE A 70 9.52 3.72 3.02
C PHE A 70 10.42 4.55 3.96
N LEU A 71 10.01 4.69 5.22
CA LEU A 71 10.77 5.39 6.28
C LEU A 71 11.49 4.42 7.22
#